data_AF-Q1XGP1-F1
#
_entry.id   AF-Q1XGP1-F1
#
_cell.length_a   1.000
_cell.length_b   1.000
_cell.length_c   1.000
_cell.angle_alpha   90.00
_cell.angle_beta   90.00
_cell.angle_gamma   90.00
#
_symmetry.space_group_name_H-M   'P 1'
#
loop_
_entity.id
_entity.type
_entity.pdbx_description
1 polymer ?
#
loop_
_entity_poly.entity_id
_entity_poly.type
_entity_poly.pdbx_seq_one_letter_code
_entity_poly.pdbx_strand_id
1 'polypeptide(L)' 'MAAHRVIWEIDVDVTGGPREAVEAVAKRYFAKHVANGEPGSACVFTVIDSKGKRALVDLAPSLSDLEGDDTE' A
#
# COMPACT_ATOMS: atom_id res chain seq x y z
N MET A 1 26.25 13.75 3.92
CA MET A 1 25.35 12.88 3.14
C MET A 1 24.22 13.74 2.60
N ALA A 2 23.79 13.52 1.36
CA ALA A 2 22.67 14.26 0.75
C ALA A 2 21.40 13.42 0.82
N ALA A 3 20.28 14.06 1.14
CA ALA A 3 18.97 13.43 1.11
C ALA A 3 18.44 13.46 -0.32
N HIS A 4 18.04 12.30 -0.85
CA HIS A 4 17.43 12.19 -2.17
C HIS A 4 16.03 11.59 -2.03
N ARG A 5 15.06 12.16 -2.74
CA ARG A 5 13.71 11.62 -2.85
C ARG A 5 13.54 11.01 -4.23
N VAL A 6 13.21 9.73 -4.27
CA VAL A 6 12.89 8.99 -5.50
C VAL A 6 11.41 8.70 -5.49
N ILE A 7 10.71 9.02 -6.59
CA ILE A 7 9.27 8.80 -6.79
C ILE A 7 9.13 7.85 -7.98
N TRP A 8 8.24 6.86 -7.84
CA TRP A 8 7.92 5.90 -8.90
C TRP A 8 6.40 5.84 -9.08
N GLU A 9 5.94 5.97 -10.32
CA GLU A 9 4.54 5.98 -10.73
C GLU A 9 4.36 4.96 -11.87
N ILE A 10 3.24 4.24 -11.85
CA ILE A 10 2.89 3.25 -12.88
C ILE A 10 1.38 3.22 -13.08
N ASP A 11 0.94 3.17 -14.33
CA ASP A 11 -0.45 2.90 -14.68
C ASP A 11 -0.67 1.38 -14.71
N VAL A 12 -1.66 0.90 -13.96
CA VAL A 12 -2.03 -0.52 -13.93
C VAL A 12 -3.50 -0.69 -14.23
N ASP A 13 -3.80 -1.63 -15.13
CA ASP A 13 -5.17 -2.05 -15.42
C ASP A 13 -5.49 -3.27 -14.57
N VAL A 14 -6.30 -3.06 -13.54
CA VAL A 14 -6.69 -4.07 -12.55
C VAL A 14 -8.18 -3.95 -12.25
N THR A 15 -8.85 -5.08 -12.13
CA THR A 15 -10.23 -5.13 -11.64
C THR A 15 -10.22 -4.94 -10.13
N GLY A 16 -10.99 -3.98 -9.61
CA GLY A 16 -11.12 -3.75 -8.18
C GLY A 16 -11.00 -2.27 -7.80
N GLY A 17 -10.78 -2.01 -6.51
CA GLY A 17 -10.56 -0.68 -5.97
C GLY A 17 -9.08 -0.36 -5.74
N PRO A 18 -8.81 0.73 -5.01
CA PRO A 18 -7.45 1.18 -4.73
C PRO A 18 -6.58 0.15 -4.02
N ARG A 19 -7.16 -0.68 -3.14
CA ARG A 19 -6.40 -1.69 -2.40
C ARG A 19 -5.93 -2.81 -3.32
N GLU A 20 -6.81 -3.32 -4.18
CA GLU A 20 -6.51 -4.39 -5.13
C GLU A 20 -5.45 -3.96 -6.16
N ALA A 21 -5.51 -2.70 -6.61
CA ALA A 21 -4.48 -2.11 -7.47
C ALA A 21 -3.09 -2.13 -6.81
N VAL A 22 -3.04 -1.76 -5.53
CA VAL A 22 -1.82 -1.70 -4.75
C VAL A 22 -1.26 -3.09 -4.47
N GLU A 23 -2.09 -4.06 -4.11
CA GLU A 23 -1.68 -5.46 -3.92
C GLU A 23 -1.11 -6.07 -5.21
N ALA A 24 -1.73 -5.78 -6.36
CA ALA A 24 -1.24 -6.25 -7.67
C ALA A 24 0.13 -5.65 -8.04
N VAL A 25 0.33 -4.36 -7.77
CA VAL A 25 1.62 -3.67 -7.96
C VAL A 25 2.68 -4.23 -7.02
N ALA A 26 2.36 -4.35 -5.73
CA ALA A 26 3.26 -4.87 -4.70
C ALA A 26 3.74 -6.28 -5.06
N LYS A 27 2.81 -7.15 -5.50
CA LYS A 27 3.12 -8.52 -5.92
C LYS A 27 3.99 -8.60 -7.18
N ARG A 28 3.84 -7.67 -8.13
CA ARG A 28 4.58 -7.68 -9.41
C ARG A 28 5.99 -7.11 -9.29
N TYR A 29 6.17 -6.03 -8.54
CA TYR A 29 7.37 -5.20 -8.62
C TYR A 29 8.17 -5.09 -7.33
N PHE A 30 7.61 -5.49 -6.18
CA PHE A 30 8.27 -5.36 -4.90
C PHE A 30 8.64 -6.71 -4.28
N ALA A 31 9.57 -6.66 -3.33
CA ALA A 31 9.97 -7.82 -2.55
C ALA A 31 8.78 -8.36 -1.73
N LYS A 32 8.77 -9.67 -1.47
CA LYS A 32 7.64 -10.36 -0.81
C LYS A 32 7.20 -9.71 0.51
N HIS A 33 8.14 -9.21 1.32
CA HIS A 33 7.81 -8.57 2.60
C HIS A 33 6.99 -7.27 2.44
N VAL A 34 7.20 -6.50 1.35
CA VAL A 34 6.39 -5.33 1.00
C VAL A 34 5.01 -5.77 0.53
N ALA A 35 4.95 -6.80 -0.33
CA ALA A 35 3.69 -7.34 -0.82
C ALA A 35 2.82 -7.96 0.29
N ASN A 36 3.44 -8.49 1.33
CA ASN A 36 2.77 -9.05 2.51
C ASN A 36 2.34 -7.98 3.53
N GLY A 37 2.67 -6.71 3.33
CA GLY A 37 2.38 -5.66 4.31
C GLY A 37 3.13 -5.84 5.63
N GLU A 38 4.34 -6.42 5.61
CA GLU A 38 5.06 -6.67 6.86
C GLU A 38 5.42 -5.35 7.58
N PRO A 39 5.33 -5.30 8.92
CA PRO A 39 5.68 -4.11 9.70
C PRO A 39 7.10 -3.62 9.37
N GLY A 40 7.26 -2.31 9.13
CA GLY A 40 8.54 -1.72 8.74
C GLY A 40 8.84 -1.76 7.23
N SER A 41 7.96 -2.36 6.41
CA SER A 41 8.06 -2.25 4.94
C SER A 41 7.64 -0.87 4.39
N ALA A 42 7.05 -0.02 5.23
CA ALA A 42 6.76 1.42 5.01
C ALA A 42 6.31 1.78 3.57
N CYS A 43 5.49 0.95 2.95
CA CYS A 43 5.10 1.13 1.56
C CYS A 43 3.67 1.69 1.53
N VAL A 44 3.57 3.01 1.70
CA VAL A 44 2.32 3.75 1.50
C VAL A 44 2.21 4.09 0.03
N PHE A 45 1.12 3.65 -0.61
CA PHE A 45 0.85 3.89 -2.01
C PHE A 45 -0.17 5.03 -2.15
N THR A 46 0.08 5.93 -3.10
CA THR A 46 -0.94 6.89 -3.55
C THR A 46 -1.58 6.33 -4.82
N VAL A 47 -2.86 5.99 -4.74
CA VAL A 47 -3.65 5.56 -5.89
C VAL A 47 -4.41 6.76 -6.43
N ILE A 48 -4.32 6.99 -7.73
CA ILE A 48 -5.09 8.02 -8.43
C ILE A 48 -6.07 7.29 -9.35
N ASP A 49 -7.37 7.49 -9.14
CA ASP A 49 -8.38 6.91 -10.02
C ASP A 49 -8.48 7.66 -11.35
N SER A 50 -9.25 7.11 -12.30
CA SER A 50 -9.46 7.72 -13.62
C SER A 50 -10.14 9.09 -13.59
N LYS A 51 -10.69 9.52 -12.45
CA LYS A 51 -11.30 10.84 -12.22
C LYS A 51 -10.35 11.79 -11.49
N GLY A 52 -9.11 11.36 -11.21
CA GLY A 52 -8.10 12.14 -10.51
C GLY A 52 -8.24 12.14 -8.98
N LYS A 53 -9.15 11.34 -8.40
CA LYS A 53 -9.29 11.23 -6.95
C LYS A 53 -8.14 10.41 -6.39
N ARG A 54 -7.54 10.91 -5.31
CA ARG A 54 -6.39 10.29 -4.64
C ARG A 54 -6.83 9.51 -3.41
N ALA A 55 -6.27 8.32 -3.23
CA ALA A 55 -6.40 7.51 -2.03
C ALA A 55 -5.01 7.08 -1.56
N LEU A 56 -4.75 7.21 -0.25
CA LEU A 56 -3.58 6.63 0.38
C LEU A 56 -3.93 5.23 0.84
N VAL A 57 -3.14 4.25 0.45
CA VAL A 57 -3.29 2.84 0.83
C VAL A 57 -2.03 2.41 1.54
N ASP A 58 -2.16 2.06 2.81
CA ASP A 58 -1.14 1.32 3.54
C ASP A 58 -1.48 -0.17 3.45
N LEU A 59 -0.50 -0.96 2.99
CA LEU A 59 -0.62 -2.42 2.98
C LEU A 59 -0.33 -3.04 4.34
N ALA A 60 0.34 -2.31 5.25
CA ALA A 60 0.54 -2.79 6.61
C ALA A 60 -0.82 -3.01 7.30
N PRO A 61 -0.97 -4.08 8.10
CA PRO A 61 -2.14 -4.25 8.94
C PRO A 61 -2.27 -3.04 9.84
N SER A 62 -3.44 -2.40 9.85
CA SER A 62 -3.69 -1.29 10.75
C SER A 62 -3.71 -1.85 12.17
N LEU A 63 -3.03 -1.19 13.13
CA LEU A 63 -3.12 -1.57 14.55
C LEU A 63 -4.57 -1.49 15.08
N SER A 64 -5.47 -0.84 14.35
CA SER A 64 -6.90 -0.76 14.63
C SER A 64 -7.68 -2.05 14.32
N ASP A 65 -7.12 -2.97 13.54
CA ASP A 65 -7.71 -4.29 13.28
C ASP A 65 -7.27 -5.35 14.33
N LEU A 66 -6.44 -4.95 15.29
CA LEU A 66 -5.92 -5.80 16.37
C LEU A 66 -6.59 -5.57 17.73
N GLU A 67 -7.50 -4.60 17.86
CA GLU A 67 -8.30 -4.41 19.09
C GLU A 67 -9.52 -5.34 19.08
N GLY A 68 -9.25 -6.61 19.35
CA GLY A 68 -10.23 -7.64 19.66
C GLY A 68 -9.76 -8.43 20.88
N ASP A 69 -9.48 -7.75 21.98
CA ASP A 69 -9.33 -8.39 23.30
C ASP A 69 -9.65 -7.38 24.42
N ASP A 70 -10.90 -6.92 24.48
CA ASP A 70 -11.46 -6.46 25.76
C ASP A 70 -12.05 -7.70 26.45
N THR A 71 -11.18 -8.42 27.15
CA THR A 71 -11.56 -9.31 28.24
C THR A 71 -11.86 -8.46 29.48
N GLU A 72 -13.14 -8.31 29.83
CA GLU A 72 -13.59 -8.09 31.22
C GLU A 72 -14.74 -9.04 31.56
#